data_AF-A0A679L0K1-F1
#
_entry.id   AF-A0A679L0K1-F1
#
_cell.length_a   1.000
_cell.length_b   1.000
_cell.length_c   1.000
_cell.angle_alpha   90.00
_cell.angle_beta   90.00
_cell.angle_gamma   90.00
#
_symmetry.space_group_name_H-M   'P 1'
#
loop_
_entity.id
_entity.type
_entity.pdbx_description
1 polymer ?
#
loop_
_entity_poly.entity_id
_entity_poly.type
_entity_poly.pdbx_seq_one_letter_code
_entity_poly.pdbx_strand_id
1 'polypeptide(L)'
;MEHVHRTALTETEDDLRIENQNFLGEAETVVRLVIVFVDILLIASLALDLNVNCDGYLRTWIIGAILLSFFLFSFVRRVQVLLKEDKGLFSEVLLMLVCFLWTYFGTIQINKASSCQKSAPYLFWTVFTLVTTIWCSIIGLILSLMIITIGSFFVVRSKVG
;
A
#
# COMPACT_ATOMS: atom_id res chain seq x y z
N MET A 1 24.74 -22.59 -36.96
CA MET A 1 23.35 -22.21 -36.59
C MET A 1 23.17 -21.97 -35.09
N GLU A 2 23.98 -22.57 -34.19
CA GLU A 2 23.86 -22.34 -32.74
C GLU A 2 24.17 -20.92 -32.27
N HIS A 3 25.09 -20.20 -32.94
CA HIS A 3 25.43 -18.82 -32.56
C HIS A 3 24.27 -17.82 -32.76
N VAL A 4 23.47 -18.00 -33.81
CA VAL A 4 22.34 -17.10 -34.15
C VAL A 4 21.19 -17.29 -33.17
N HIS A 5 20.96 -18.52 -32.71
CA HIS A 5 19.90 -18.82 -31.75
C HIS A 5 20.23 -18.29 -30.35
N ARG A 6 21.52 -18.30 -29.96
CA ARG A 6 22.00 -17.72 -28.70
C ARG A 6 21.84 -16.20 -28.66
N THR A 7 22.21 -15.50 -29.74
CA THR A 7 22.06 -14.03 -29.83
C THR A 7 20.60 -13.59 -29.78
N ALA A 8 19.70 -14.32 -30.45
CA ALA A 8 18.27 -14.01 -30.41
C ALA A 8 17.68 -14.23 -29.02
N LEU A 9 18.10 -15.28 -28.30
CA LEU A 9 17.59 -15.57 -26.95
C LEU A 9 18.09 -14.56 -25.90
N THR A 10 19.33 -14.08 -26.04
CA THR A 10 19.89 -13.01 -25.19
C THR A 10 19.25 -11.65 -25.46
N GLU A 11 18.92 -11.32 -26.72
CA GLU A 11 18.18 -10.09 -27.04
C GLU A 11 16.79 -10.07 -26.40
N THR A 12 16.04 -11.19 -26.46
CA THR A 12 14.70 -11.25 -25.85
C THR A 12 14.75 -11.16 -24.32
N GLU A 13 15.79 -11.71 -23.70
CA GLU A 13 15.95 -11.68 -22.23
C GLU A 13 16.35 -10.29 -21.73
N ASP A 14 17.20 -9.57 -22.47
CA ASP A 14 17.57 -8.19 -22.16
C ASP A 14 16.42 -7.21 -22.42
N ASP A 15 15.61 -7.40 -23.46
CA ASP A 15 14.44 -6.56 -23.76
C ASP A 15 13.36 -6.69 -22.67
N LEU A 16 13.02 -7.93 -22.28
CA LEU A 16 12.12 -8.23 -21.15
C LEU A 16 12.62 -7.66 -19.82
N ARG A 17 13.94 -7.62 -19.62
CA ARG A 17 14.55 -7.06 -18.41
C ARG A 17 14.45 -5.55 -18.39
N ILE A 18 14.65 -4.87 -19.52
CA ILE A 18 14.52 -3.41 -19.64
C ILE A 18 13.05 -2.99 -19.47
N GLU A 19 12.12 -3.71 -20.09
CA GLU A 19 10.67 -3.45 -19.97
C GLU A 19 10.21 -3.58 -18.50
N ASN A 20 10.60 -4.65 -17.81
CA ASN A 20 10.28 -4.82 -16.39
C ASN A 20 10.90 -3.71 -15.51
N GLN A 21 12.12 -3.26 -15.80
CA GLN A 21 12.74 -2.17 -15.04
C GLN A 21 12.02 -0.84 -15.24
N ASN A 22 11.59 -0.53 -16.46
CA ASN A 22 10.81 0.66 -16.76
C ASN A 22 9.43 0.61 -16.08
N PHE A 23 8.74 -0.52 -16.15
CA PHE A 23 7.44 -0.72 -15.52
C PHE A 23 7.51 -0.58 -13.98
N LEU A 24 8.53 -1.19 -13.36
CA LEU A 24 8.76 -1.06 -11.91
C LEU A 24 9.09 0.38 -11.51
N GLY A 25 9.85 1.12 -12.33
CA GLY A 25 10.17 2.53 -12.08
C GLY A 25 8.95 3.46 -12.20
N GLU A 26 8.06 3.21 -13.16
CA GLU A 26 6.80 3.96 -13.28
C GLU A 26 5.86 3.67 -12.11
N ALA A 27 5.69 2.39 -11.75
CA ALA A 27 4.87 1.99 -10.61
C ALA A 27 5.38 2.63 -9.30
N GLU A 28 6.70 2.68 -9.11
CA GLU A 28 7.31 3.37 -7.96
C GLU A 28 6.95 4.85 -7.92
N THR A 29 7.04 5.54 -9.06
CA THR A 29 6.76 6.97 -9.16
C THR A 29 5.29 7.27 -8.85
N VAL A 30 4.38 6.44 -9.37
CA VAL A 30 2.94 6.54 -9.08
C VAL A 30 2.67 6.34 -7.60
N VAL A 31 3.24 5.31 -6.98
CA VAL A 31 3.07 5.05 -5.54
C VAL A 31 3.60 6.21 -4.70
N ARG A 32 4.76 6.76 -5.04
CA ARG A 32 5.31 7.95 -4.35
C ARG A 32 4.40 9.17 -4.47
N LEU A 33 3.85 9.42 -5.66
CA LEU A 33 2.91 10.53 -5.87
C LEU A 33 1.64 10.37 -5.04
N VAL A 34 1.09 9.16 -4.96
CA VAL A 34 -0.10 8.86 -4.15
C VAL A 34 0.19 9.09 -2.66
N ILE A 35 1.34 8.62 -2.16
CA ILE A 35 1.73 8.84 -0.75
C ILE A 35 1.81 10.32 -0.44
N VAL A 36 2.53 11.10 -1.26
CA VAL A 36 2.68 12.55 -1.06
C VAL A 36 1.33 13.25 -1.11
N PHE A 37 0.46 12.88 -2.04
CA PHE A 37 -0.89 13.45 -2.14
C PHE A 37 -1.73 13.17 -0.89
N VAL A 38 -1.72 11.93 -0.39
CA VAL A 38 -2.45 11.55 0.84
C VAL A 38 -1.87 12.28 2.06
N ASP A 39 -0.55 12.39 2.18
CA ASP A 39 0.09 13.11 3.28
C ASP A 39 -0.28 14.60 3.26
N ILE A 40 -0.32 15.23 2.08
CA ILE A 40 -0.78 16.63 1.94
C ILE A 40 -2.24 16.77 2.40
N LEU A 41 -3.13 15.85 2.00
CA LEU A 41 -4.52 15.85 2.45
C LEU A 41 -4.63 15.71 3.97
N LEU A 42 -3.86 14.79 4.57
CA LEU A 42 -3.83 14.59 6.02
C LEU A 42 -3.36 15.83 6.78
N ILE A 43 -2.31 16.48 6.30
CA ILE A 43 -1.76 17.71 6.88
C ILE A 43 -2.77 18.86 6.72
N ALA A 44 -3.40 19.00 5.56
CA ALA A 44 -4.41 20.02 5.31
C ALA A 44 -5.64 19.84 6.22
N SER A 45 -6.14 18.61 6.36
CA SER A 45 -7.24 18.28 7.28
C SER A 45 -6.86 18.57 8.74
N LEU A 46 -5.62 18.31 9.13
CA LEU A 46 -5.12 18.66 10.47
C LEU A 46 -5.06 20.19 10.67
N ALA A 47 -4.58 20.93 9.68
CA ALA A 47 -4.42 22.39 9.73
C ALA A 47 -5.77 23.12 9.86
N LEU A 48 -6.81 22.64 9.17
CA LEU A 48 -8.15 23.23 9.20
C LEU A 48 -8.84 23.08 10.57
N ASP A 49 -8.53 21.99 11.30
CA ASP A 49 -9.18 21.64 12.57
C ASP A 49 -8.26 21.82 13.80
N LEU A 50 -7.14 22.58 13.68
CA LEU A 50 -6.18 22.83 14.78
C LEU A 50 -6.81 23.47 16.01
N ASN A 51 -7.85 24.29 15.82
CA ASN A 51 -8.45 25.12 16.88
C ASN A 51 -9.66 24.46 17.58
N VAL A 52 -10.05 23.26 17.14
CA VAL A 52 -11.18 22.53 17.72
C VAL A 52 -10.65 21.53 18.76
N ASN A 53 -11.14 21.60 19.99
CA ASN A 53 -10.84 20.65 21.09
C ASN A 53 -11.51 19.29 20.84
N CYS A 54 -11.19 18.66 19.72
CA CYS A 54 -11.50 17.28 19.47
C CYS A 54 -10.50 16.39 20.20
N ASP A 55 -11.01 15.34 20.84
CA ASP A 55 -10.26 14.39 21.63
C ASP A 55 -9.03 13.88 20.84
N GLY A 56 -7.85 13.91 21.48
CA GLY A 56 -6.54 13.84 20.82
C GLY A 56 -6.24 12.56 20.03
N TYR A 57 -7.16 11.59 20.07
CA TYR A 57 -7.07 10.30 19.36
C TYR A 57 -6.89 10.49 17.85
N LEU A 58 -7.79 11.19 17.15
CA LEU A 58 -7.66 11.31 15.68
C LEU A 58 -6.38 12.05 15.26
N ARG A 59 -5.95 13.04 16.04
CA ARG A 59 -4.69 13.74 15.78
C ARG A 59 -3.49 12.80 15.94
N THR A 60 -3.50 11.96 16.97
CA THR A 60 -2.47 10.94 17.19
C THR A 60 -2.43 9.94 16.04
N TRP A 61 -3.60 9.56 15.52
CA TRP A 61 -3.67 8.69 14.34
C TRP A 61 -3.06 9.32 13.09
N ILE A 62 -3.36 10.60 12.80
CA ILE A 62 -2.80 11.33 11.66
C ILE A 62 -1.27 11.44 11.78
N ILE A 63 -0.77 11.79 12.98
CA ILE A 63 0.68 11.92 13.22
C ILE A 63 1.39 10.59 12.95
N GLY A 64 0.86 9.48 13.49
CA GLY A 64 1.47 8.19 13.23
C GLY A 64 1.27 7.69 11.79
N ALA A 65 0.20 8.09 11.11
CA ALA A 65 0.03 7.82 9.67
C ALA A 65 1.11 8.52 8.83
N ILE A 66 1.41 9.79 9.10
CA ILE A 66 2.50 10.52 8.43
C ILE A 66 3.86 9.87 8.71
N LEU A 67 4.09 9.45 9.96
CA LEU A 67 5.33 8.77 10.33
C LEU A 67 5.46 7.42 9.59
N LEU A 68 4.36 6.68 9.46
CA LEU A 68 4.30 5.43 8.72
C LEU A 68 4.50 5.65 7.20
N SER A 69 3.93 6.72 6.62
CA SER A 69 4.17 7.15 5.24
C SER A 69 5.66 7.44 5.00
N PHE A 70 6.32 8.11 5.94
CA PHE A 70 7.77 8.37 5.85
C PHE A 70 8.60 7.07 5.90
N PHE A 71 8.21 6.12 6.75
CA PHE A 71 8.82 4.79 6.78
C PHE A 71 8.61 4.04 5.47
N LEU A 72 7.40 4.06 4.91
CA LEU A 72 7.09 3.47 3.60
C LEU A 72 7.93 4.10 2.49
N PHE A 73 8.03 5.44 2.45
CA PHE A 73 8.83 6.15 1.46
C PHE A 73 10.33 5.80 1.54
N SER A 74 10.85 5.68 2.76
CA SER A 74 12.22 5.23 3.01
C SER A 74 12.42 3.76 2.63
N PHE A 75 11.40 2.93 2.87
CA PHE A 75 11.44 1.50 2.57
C PHE A 75 11.40 1.24 1.07
N VAL A 76 10.55 1.94 0.31
CA VAL A 76 10.52 1.85 -1.17
C VAL A 76 11.90 2.11 -1.77
N ARG A 77 12.63 3.11 -1.25
CA ARG A 77 14.01 3.39 -1.67
C ARG A 77 15.01 2.27 -1.32
N ARG A 78 14.77 1.55 -0.22
CA ARG A 78 15.63 0.43 0.24
C ARG A 78 15.28 -0.89 -0.41
N VAL A 79 14.01 -1.13 -0.76
CA VAL A 79 13.54 -2.35 -1.43
C VAL A 79 14.26 -2.57 -2.75
N GLN A 80 14.59 -1.50 -3.50
CA GLN A 80 15.39 -1.64 -4.73
C GLN A 80 16.82 -2.14 -4.49
N VAL A 81 17.42 -1.78 -3.35
CA VAL A 81 18.77 -2.22 -2.97
C VAL A 81 18.71 -3.62 -2.35
N LEU A 82 17.66 -3.90 -1.56
CA LEU A 82 17.44 -5.16 -0.85
C LEU A 82 16.77 -6.25 -1.67
N LEU A 83 16.15 -5.97 -2.83
CA LEU A 83 15.69 -6.99 -3.78
C LEU A 83 16.86 -7.86 -4.30
N LYS A 84 18.10 -7.42 -4.06
CA LYS A 84 19.33 -8.15 -4.31
C LYS A 84 19.74 -9.08 -3.15
N GLU A 85 19.09 -8.99 -1.99
CA GLU A 85 19.31 -9.81 -0.79
C GLU A 85 18.01 -10.51 -0.35
N ASP A 86 18.08 -11.80 -0.03
CA ASP A 86 16.91 -12.62 0.40
C ASP A 86 16.17 -12.10 1.66
N LYS A 87 16.66 -11.02 2.28
CA LYS A 87 16.07 -10.39 3.48
C LYS A 87 14.95 -9.40 3.19
N GLY A 88 14.71 -9.04 1.92
CA GLY A 88 13.66 -8.10 1.53
C GLY A 88 12.25 -8.53 1.99
N LEU A 89 11.94 -9.82 1.84
CA LEU A 89 10.62 -10.38 2.12
C LEU A 89 10.22 -10.32 3.61
N PHE A 90 11.15 -10.57 4.53
CA PHE A 90 10.86 -10.47 5.97
C PHE A 90 10.52 -9.03 6.38
N SER A 91 11.26 -8.06 5.83
CA SER A 91 11.02 -6.66 6.13
C SER A 91 9.71 -6.15 5.52
N GLU A 92 9.30 -6.67 4.36
CA GLU A 92 8.01 -6.38 3.75
C GLU A 92 6.84 -6.89 4.61
N VAL A 93 6.92 -8.14 5.07
CA VAL A 93 5.90 -8.74 5.96
C VAL A 93 5.79 -7.97 7.28
N LEU A 94 6.92 -7.57 7.86
CA LEU A 94 6.93 -6.79 9.10
C LEU A 94 6.29 -5.41 8.90
N LEU A 95 6.60 -4.73 7.80
CA LEU A 95 6.00 -3.44 7.48
C LEU A 95 4.48 -3.58 7.23
N MET A 96 4.06 -4.62 6.53
CA MET A 96 2.65 -4.94 6.31
C MET A 96 1.91 -5.16 7.64
N LEU A 97 2.49 -5.90 8.58
CA LEU A 97 1.91 -6.11 9.91
C LEU A 97 1.76 -4.82 10.70
N VAL A 98 2.79 -3.95 10.68
CA VAL A 98 2.73 -2.65 11.36
C VAL A 98 1.63 -1.77 10.75
N CYS A 99 1.53 -1.73 9.42
CA CYS A 99 0.48 -0.97 8.72
C CYS A 99 -0.93 -1.49 9.05
N PHE A 100 -1.08 -2.82 9.13
CA PHE A 100 -2.33 -3.46 9.50
C PHE A 100 -2.76 -3.11 10.93
N LEU A 101 -1.84 -3.24 11.89
CA LEU A 101 -2.10 -2.89 13.29
C LEU A 101 -2.42 -1.40 13.46
N TRP A 102 -1.74 -0.52 12.72
CA TRP A 102 -2.01 0.91 12.74
C TRP A 102 -3.39 1.26 12.17
N THR A 103 -3.78 0.60 11.08
CA THR A 103 -5.11 0.77 10.48
C THR A 103 -6.21 0.25 11.42
N TYR A 104 -5.97 -0.89 12.07
CA TYR A 104 -6.87 -1.44 13.09
C TYR A 104 -7.04 -0.49 14.27
N PHE A 105 -5.94 0.11 14.75
CA PHE A 105 -5.99 1.11 15.81
C PHE A 105 -6.77 2.37 15.36
N GLY A 106 -6.68 2.74 14.08
CA GLY A 106 -7.52 3.78 13.47
C GLY A 106 -9.02 3.50 13.62
N THR A 107 -9.45 2.28 13.34
CA THR A 107 -10.86 1.87 13.50
C THR A 107 -11.37 2.05 14.94
N ILE A 108 -10.54 1.72 15.95
CA ILE A 108 -10.90 1.90 17.36
C ILE A 108 -11.04 3.39 17.69
N GLN A 109 -10.10 4.22 17.22
CA GLN A 109 -10.09 5.65 17.49
C GLN A 109 -11.27 6.37 16.84
N ILE A 110 -11.63 6.02 15.61
CA ILE A 110 -12.84 6.53 14.94
C ILE A 110 -14.09 6.22 15.79
N ASN A 111 -14.25 4.98 16.26
CA ASN A 111 -15.41 4.58 17.05
C ASN A 111 -15.51 5.32 18.38
N LYS A 112 -14.37 5.59 19.03
CA LYS A 112 -14.31 6.39 20.27
C LYS A 112 -14.57 7.87 20.05
N ALA A 113 -14.24 8.39 18.87
CA ALA A 113 -14.38 9.80 18.52
C ALA A 113 -15.70 10.12 17.79
N SER A 114 -16.77 9.36 18.02
CA SER A 114 -18.09 9.63 17.41
C SER A 114 -18.61 11.04 17.72
N SER A 115 -18.25 11.60 18.88
CA SER A 115 -18.53 13.00 19.25
C SER A 115 -17.79 14.02 18.38
N CYS A 116 -16.65 13.66 17.80
CA CYS A 116 -15.86 14.54 16.91
C CYS A 116 -16.49 14.74 15.54
N GLN A 117 -17.44 13.88 15.14
CA GLN A 117 -18.17 14.02 13.87
C GLN A 117 -18.89 15.36 13.74
N LYS A 118 -19.37 15.94 14.85
CA LYS A 118 -20.07 17.24 14.86
C LYS A 118 -19.13 18.43 15.01
N SER A 119 -17.98 18.25 15.66
CA SER A 119 -17.07 19.34 16.03
C SER A 119 -15.97 19.56 15.00
N ALA A 120 -15.40 18.48 14.44
CA ALA A 120 -14.33 18.50 13.44
C ALA A 120 -14.68 17.50 12.32
N PRO A 121 -15.69 17.80 11.48
CA PRO A 121 -16.22 16.86 10.50
C PRO A 121 -15.18 16.48 9.45
N TYR A 122 -14.37 17.43 8.96
CA TYR A 122 -13.38 17.17 7.92
C TYR A 122 -12.30 16.19 8.40
N LEU A 123 -11.78 16.40 9.61
CA LEU A 123 -10.82 15.51 10.25
C LEU A 123 -11.39 14.10 10.45
N PHE A 124 -12.64 13.99 10.94
CA PHE A 124 -13.30 12.69 11.13
C PHE A 124 -13.52 11.96 9.81
N TRP A 125 -14.10 12.62 8.80
CA TRP A 125 -14.41 12.01 7.52
C TRP A 125 -13.16 11.63 6.73
N THR A 126 -12.08 12.40 6.81
CA THR A 126 -10.81 12.05 6.18
C THR A 126 -10.26 10.75 6.75
N VAL A 127 -10.18 10.64 8.08
CA VAL A 127 -9.67 9.43 8.75
C VAL A 127 -10.60 8.24 8.52
N PHE A 128 -11.92 8.45 8.60
CA PHE A 128 -12.91 7.41 8.34
C PHE A 128 -12.79 6.86 6.91
N THR A 129 -12.81 7.72 5.90
CA THR A 129 -12.75 7.29 4.50
C THR A 129 -11.44 6.56 4.20
N LEU A 130 -10.31 7.06 4.68
CA LEU A 130 -9.01 6.39 4.51
C LEU A 130 -9.00 4.98 5.12
N VAL A 131 -9.39 4.85 6.39
CA VAL A 131 -9.42 3.54 7.07
C VAL A 131 -10.38 2.59 6.36
N THR A 132 -11.58 3.05 6.00
CA THR A 132 -12.56 2.24 5.27
C THR A 132 -12.03 1.80 3.91
N THR A 133 -11.43 2.70 3.12
CA THR A 133 -10.86 2.37 1.81
C THR A 133 -9.74 1.33 1.92
N ILE A 134 -8.89 1.41 2.95
CA ILE A 134 -7.85 0.41 3.19
C ILE A 134 -8.48 -0.97 3.48
N TRP A 135 -9.46 -1.04 4.38
CA TRP A 135 -10.16 -2.30 4.68
C TRP A 135 -10.88 -2.88 3.46
N CYS A 136 -11.57 -2.05 2.67
CA CYS A 136 -12.22 -2.46 1.44
C CYS A 136 -11.22 -3.02 0.42
N SER A 137 -10.04 -2.38 0.30
CA SER A 137 -8.99 -2.84 -0.61
C SER A 137 -8.42 -4.20 -0.18
N ILE A 138 -8.18 -4.41 1.12
CA ILE A 138 -7.71 -5.69 1.66
C ILE A 138 -8.72 -6.81 1.38
N ILE A 139 -10.00 -6.58 1.68
CA ILE A 139 -11.05 -7.59 1.44
C ILE A 139 -11.17 -7.88 -0.06
N GLY A 140 -11.15 -6.84 -0.91
CA GLY A 140 -11.20 -6.98 -2.36
C GLY A 140 -10.04 -7.80 -2.92
N LEU A 141 -8.82 -7.59 -2.43
CA LEU A 141 -7.64 -8.36 -2.81
C LEU A 141 -7.77 -9.84 -2.40
N ILE A 142 -8.20 -10.11 -1.17
CA ILE A 142 -8.40 -11.49 -0.69
C ILE A 142 -9.43 -12.22 -1.55
N LEU A 143 -10.58 -11.59 -1.83
CA LEU A 143 -11.61 -12.18 -2.67
C LEU A 143 -11.11 -12.44 -4.10
N SER A 144 -10.36 -11.51 -4.68
CA SER A 144 -9.77 -11.68 -6.01
C SER A 144 -8.80 -12.86 -6.06
N LEU A 145 -7.91 -12.97 -5.06
CA LEU A 145 -6.96 -14.09 -4.94
C LEU A 145 -7.69 -15.43 -4.75
N MET A 146 -8.76 -15.47 -3.96
CA MET A 146 -9.58 -16.67 -3.79
C MET A 146 -10.22 -17.11 -5.11
N ILE A 147 -10.79 -16.17 -5.87
CA ILE A 147 -11.40 -16.46 -7.18
C ILE A 147 -10.37 -17.03 -8.15
N ILE A 148 -9.19 -16.41 -8.25
CA ILE A 148 -8.10 -16.88 -9.13
C ILE A 148 -7.62 -18.28 -8.72
N THR A 149 -7.49 -18.51 -7.41
CA THR A 149 -7.05 -19.81 -6.89
C THR A 149 -8.07 -20.90 -7.20
N ILE A 150 -9.34 -20.68 -6.88
CA ILE A 150 -10.42 -21.64 -7.16
C ILE A 150 -10.56 -21.86 -8.67
N GLY A 151 -10.57 -20.79 -9.47
CA GLY A 151 -10.65 -20.87 -10.92
C GLY A 151 -9.49 -21.66 -11.54
N SER A 152 -8.26 -21.46 -11.07
CA SER A 152 -7.11 -22.21 -11.55
C SER A 152 -7.18 -23.69 -11.18
N PHE A 153 -7.66 -24.04 -9.99
CA PHE A 153 -7.93 -25.44 -9.62
C PHE A 153 -8.94 -26.12 -10.55
N PHE A 154 -10.01 -25.43 -10.94
CA PHE A 154 -11.00 -25.96 -11.90
C PHE A 154 -10.42 -26.14 -13.30
N VAL A 155 -9.64 -25.17 -13.79
CA VAL A 155 -8.98 -25.27 -15.11
C VAL A 155 -7.98 -26.42 -15.16
N VAL A 156 -7.19 -26.61 -14.10
CA VAL A 156 -6.23 -27.72 -14.02
C VAL A 156 -6.97 -29.06 -14.01
N ARG A 157 -8.06 -29.19 -13.23
CA ARG A 157 -8.91 -30.40 -13.22
C ARG A 157 -9.51 -30.70 -14.59
N SER A 158 -9.92 -29.67 -15.35
CA SER A 158 -10.49 -29.82 -16.69
C SER A 158 -9.49 -30.30 -17.76
N LYS A 159 -8.18 -30.10 -17.56
CA LYS A 159 -7.14 -30.57 -18.51
C LYS A 159 -6.65 -31.98 -18.26
N VAL A 160 -6.95 -32.56 -17.09
CA VAL A 160 -6.49 -33.88 -16.67
C VAL A 160 -7.59 -34.95 -16.83
N GLY A 161 -8.81 -34.54 -17.20
CA GLY A 161 -9.96 -35.41 -17.47
C GLY A 161 -10.13 -35.76 -18.94
#